data_AF-A0A9D5W3B8-F1
#
_entry.id   AF-A0A9D5W3B8-F1
#
_cell.length_a   1.000
_cell.length_b   1.000
_cell.length_c   1.000
_cell.angle_alpha   90.00
_cell.angle_beta   90.00
_cell.angle_gamma   90.00
#
_symmetry.space_group_name_H-M   'P 1'
#
loop_
_entity.id
_entity.type
_entity.pdbx_description
1 polymer ?
#
loop_
_entity_poly.entity_id
_entity_poly.type
_entity_poly.pdbx_seq_one_letter_code
_entity_poly.pdbx_strand_id
1 'polypeptide(L)' 'MIVNLFTYLKSIEPGTRVLLISTDAAAPVEFPAWCRMTENALLDQAHPFYLIEYKPKLKKE' A
#
# COMPACT_ATOMS: atom_id res chain seq x y z
N MET A 1 4.56 -2.89 -11.83
CA MET A 1 5.36 -4.00 -11.23
C MET A 1 5.43 -3.85 -9.71
N ILE A 2 4.67 -4.65 -8.95
CA ILE A 2 4.53 -4.55 -7.47
C ILE A 2 5.73 -5.13 -6.70
N VAL A 3 6.61 -5.90 -7.35
CA VAL A 3 7.68 -6.68 -6.69
C VAL A 3 8.59 -5.80 -5.81
N ASN A 4 8.93 -4.59 -6.25
CA ASN A 4 9.84 -3.73 -5.50
C ASN A 4 9.19 -3.17 -4.22
N LEU A 5 7.87 -2.95 -4.24
CA LEU A 5 7.13 -2.39 -3.11
C LEU A 5 7.15 -3.31 -1.88
N PHE A 6 7.04 -4.63 -2.08
CA PHE A 6 7.10 -5.59 -0.99
C PHE A 6 8.42 -5.55 -0.22
N THR A 7 9.53 -5.29 -0.89
CA THR A 7 10.86 -5.23 -0.25
C THR A 7 10.98 -4.00 0.65
N TYR A 8 10.49 -2.83 0.20
CA TYR A 8 10.49 -1.61 1.01
C TYR A 8 9.58 -1.72 2.23
N LEU A 9 8.40 -2.34 2.07
CA LEU A 9 7.41 -2.43 3.14
C LEU A 9 7.81 -3.39 4.27
N LYS A 10 8.72 -4.35 4.04
CA LYS A 10 9.15 -5.30 5.09
C LYS A 10 9.85 -4.63 6.27
N SER A 11 10.47 -3.48 6.07
CA SER A 11 11.20 -2.75 7.11
C SER A 11 10.37 -1.64 7.76
N ILE A 12 9.08 -1.53 7.41
CA ILE A 12 8.20 -0.48 7.89
C ILE A 12 7.36 -1.00 9.05
N GLU A 13 7.20 -0.18 10.09
CA GLU A 13 6.37 -0.54 11.23
C GLU A 13 4.88 -0.61 10.85
N PRO A 14 4.14 -1.60 11.36
CA PRO A 14 2.68 -1.63 11.25
C PRO A 14 2.02 -0.32 11.72
N GLY A 15 1.01 0.15 10.99
CA GLY A 15 0.36 1.44 11.20
C GLY A 15 1.05 2.62 10.51
N THR A 16 2.21 2.41 9.88
CA THR A 16 2.87 3.48 9.11
C THR A 16 2.08 3.79 7.85
N ARG A 17 1.88 5.09 7.59
CA ARG A 17 1.29 5.57 6.34
C ARG A 17 2.37 5.71 5.28
N VAL A 18 2.12 5.14 4.11
CA VAL A 18 3.05 5.14 2.97
C VAL A 18 2.33 5.70 1.75
N LEU A 19 2.95 6.69 1.11
CA LEU A 19 2.49 7.23 -0.17
C LEU A 19 3.15 6.46 -1.31
N LEU A 20 2.34 5.84 -2.16
CA LEU A 20 2.77 5.17 -3.37
C LEU A 20 2.47 6.06 -4.57
N ILE A 21 3.41 6.11 -5.51
CA ILE A 21 3.26 6.83 -6.77
C ILE A 21 3.44 5.82 -7.89
N SER A 22 2.45 5.69 -8.76
CA SER A 22 2.51 4.83 -9.94
C SER A 22 1.78 5.47 -11.10
N THR A 23 2.47 5.58 -12.23
CA THR A 23 1.90 6.02 -13.52
C THR A 23 1.35 4.85 -14.34
N ASP A 24 1.35 3.64 -13.78
CA ASP A 24 0.82 2.45 -14.45
C ASP A 24 -0.71 2.54 -14.56
N ALA A 25 -1.24 2.31 -15.77
CA ALA A 25 -2.68 2.34 -16.03
C ALA A 25 -3.45 1.24 -15.28
N ALA A 26 -2.78 0.15 -14.88
CA ALA A 26 -3.37 -0.92 -14.08
C ALA A 26 -3.41 -0.60 -12.57
N ALA A 27 -2.61 0.37 -12.09
CA ALA A 27 -2.50 0.71 -10.67
C ALA A 27 -3.83 1.00 -9.95
N PRO A 28 -4.81 1.69 -10.58
CA PRO A 28 -6.13 1.92 -9.97
C PRO A 28 -6.89 0.64 -9.61
N VAL A 29 -6.61 -0.48 -10.28
CA VAL A 29 -7.23 -1.79 -10.03
C VAL A 29 -6.32 -2.67 -9.17
N GLU A 30 -5.02 -2.64 -9.44
CA GLU A 30 -4.03 -3.47 -8.75
C GLU A 30 -3.86 -3.11 -7.28
N PHE A 31 -3.72 -1.82 -6.92
CA PHE A 31 -3.45 -1.43 -5.54
C PHE A 31 -4.59 -1.76 -4.57
N PRO A 32 -5.89 -1.54 -4.90
CA PRO A 32 -6.98 -1.99 -4.04
C PRO A 32 -6.99 -3.50 -3.83
N ALA A 33 -6.75 -4.28 -4.89
CA ALA A 33 -6.71 -5.74 -4.80
C ALA A 33 -5.54 -6.23 -3.94
N TRP A 34 -4.35 -5.66 -4.16
CA TRP A 34 -3.15 -5.95 -3.39
C TRP A 34 -3.31 -5.58 -1.90
N CYS A 35 -3.90 -4.43 -1.58
CA CYS A 35 -4.16 -4.03 -0.19
C CYS A 35 -5.03 -5.08 0.53
N ARG A 36 -6.11 -5.53 -0.11
CA ARG A 36 -6.99 -6.59 0.42
C ARG A 36 -6.24 -7.90 0.65
N MET A 37 -5.41 -8.32 -0.30
CA MET A 37 -4.65 -9.57 -0.20
C MET A 37 -3.56 -9.54 0.88
N THR A 38 -3.02 -8.36 1.19
CA THR A 38 -1.87 -8.19 2.10
C THR A 38 -2.23 -7.62 3.47
N GLU A 39 -3.53 -7.43 3.70
CA GLU A 39 -4.09 -6.78 4.90
C GLU A 39 -3.55 -5.36 5.15
N ASN A 40 -3.11 -4.67 4.09
CA ASN A 40 -2.87 -3.24 4.12
C ASN A 40 -4.20 -2.51 3.95
N ALA A 41 -4.29 -1.28 4.46
CA ALA A 41 -5.45 -0.43 4.20
C ALA A 41 -5.10 0.57 3.10
N LEU A 42 -5.97 0.69 2.09
CA LEU A 42 -5.93 1.82 1.16
C LEU A 42 -6.74 2.94 1.79
N LEU A 43 -6.07 4.03 2.17
CA LEU A 43 -6.68 5.18 2.83
C LEU A 43 -7.22 6.20 1.83
N ASP A 44 -6.47 6.44 0.75
CA ASP A 44 -6.86 7.38 -0.30
C ASP A 44 -6.29 6.95 -1.66
N GLN A 45 -6.97 7.34 -2.73
CA GLN A 45 -6.62 7.00 -4.10
C GLN A 45 -6.97 8.15 -5.06
N ALA A 46 -5.93 8.77 -5.63
CA ALA A 46 -6.02 9.77 -6.67
C ALA A 46 -4.85 9.57 -7.65
N HIS A 47 -5.05 8.72 -8.66
CA HIS A 47 -3.99 8.35 -9.62
C HIS A 47 -3.25 9.61 -10.14
N PRO A 48 -1.90 9.66 -10.05
CA PRO A 48 -0.98 8.55 -9.78
C PRO A 48 -0.64 8.28 -8.31
N PHE A 49 -1.32 8.91 -7.35
CA PHE A 49 -1.05 8.84 -5.92
C PHE A 49 -1.98 7.89 -5.17
N TYR A 50 -1.42 7.09 -4.26
CA TYR A 50 -2.15 6.12 -3.45
C TYR A 50 -1.61 6.13 -2.02
N LEU A 51 -2.44 6.52 -1.07
CA LEU A 51 -2.08 6.53 0.33
C LEU A 51 -2.50 5.21 0.97
N ILE A 52 -1.54 4.47 1.50
CA ILE A 52 -1.80 3.21 2.20
C ILE A 52 -1.38 3.31 3.67
N GLU A 53 -1.97 2.48 4.50
CA GLU A 53 -1.49 2.17 5.85
C GLU A 53 -1.00 0.73 5.86
N TYR A 54 0.27 0.54 6.26
CA TYR A 54 0.89 -0.77 6.29
C TYR A 54 0.36 -1.57 7.48
N LYS A 55 -0.29 -2.71 7.21
CA LYS A 55 -0.81 -3.66 8.22
C LYS A 55 -1.36 -3.00 9.49
N PRO A 56 -2.38 -2.11 9.41
CA PRO A 56 -2.89 -1.38 10.56
C PRO A 56 -3.33 -2.27 11.72
N LYS A 57 -3.79 -3.50 11.44
CA LYS A 57 -4.19 -4.47 12.47
C LYS A 57 -3.05 -5.01 13.32
N LEU A 58 -1.80 -4.90 12.87
CA LEU A 58 -0.61 -5.36 13.62
C LEU A 58 0.06 -4.23 14.40
N LYS A 59 -0.53 -3.03 14.41
CA LYS A 59 -0.08 -1.91 15.24
C LYS A 59 -0.16 -2.37 16.70
N LYS A 60 0.99 -2.55 17.34
CA LYS A 60 1.05 -2.83 18.78
C LYS A 60 0.66 -1.55 19.52
N GLU A 61 -0.34 -1.67 20.40
CA GLU A 61 -0.71 -0.63 21.37
C GLU A 61 0.45 -0.28 22.31
#